data_AF-A0A530RG29-F1
#
_entry.id   AF-A0A530RG29-F1
#
_cell.length_a   1.000
_cell.length_b   1.000
_cell.length_c   1.000
_cell.angle_alpha   90.00
_cell.angle_beta   90.00
_cell.angle_gamma   90.00
#
_symmetry.space_group_name_H-M   'P 1'
#
loop_
_entity.id
_entity.type
_entity.pdbx_description
1 polymer ?
#
loop_
_entity_poly.entity_id
_entity_poly.type
_entity_poly.pdbx_seq_one_letter_code
_entity_poly.pdbx_strand_id
1 'polypeptide(L)'
;AGCEIHADAEVLKVFADAKPASDADWVTEYLDSIIAVKLVDGVVGAIDHIENFSSHHTEAIVAEDADAVERFFNEVDSAILLHNASTQFADGGEFGMGAEIGIATGKMHARGPVGVEQLTSFKYRVRGTGQVRP
;
A
#
# COMPACT_ATOMS: atom_id res chain seq x y z
N ALA A 1 -7.16 -9.25 -23.03
CA ALA A 1 -6.17 -9.92 -23.90
C ALA A 1 -4.95 -9.01 -23.97
N GLY A 2 -3.77 -9.48 -23.56
CA GLY A 2 -2.53 -8.71 -23.54
C GLY A 2 -1.77 -8.66 -22.21
N CYS A 3 -2.34 -9.17 -21.11
CA CYS A 3 -1.64 -9.22 -19.82
C CYS A 3 -0.82 -10.52 -19.69
N GLU A 4 0.47 -10.39 -19.44
CA GLU A 4 1.35 -11.50 -19.09
C GLU A 4 1.19 -11.85 -17.60
N ILE A 5 1.06 -13.15 -17.29
CA ILE A 5 0.84 -13.64 -15.93
C ILE A 5 2.02 -14.51 -15.53
N HIS A 6 2.70 -14.13 -14.45
CA HIS A 6 3.68 -14.95 -13.76
C HIS A 6 3.00 -15.58 -12.54
N ALA A 7 3.07 -16.88 -12.37
CA ALA A 7 2.26 -17.60 -11.40
C ALA A 7 3.07 -18.63 -10.61
N ASP A 8 2.71 -18.83 -9.35
CA ASP A 8 3.29 -19.89 -8.54
C ASP A 8 2.84 -21.29 -9.01
N ALA A 9 3.43 -22.33 -8.42
CA ALA A 9 3.16 -23.71 -8.78
C ALA A 9 1.71 -24.14 -8.56
N GLU A 10 0.99 -23.57 -7.58
CA GLU A 10 -0.41 -23.92 -7.31
C GLU A 10 -1.34 -23.26 -8.33
N VAL A 11 -1.09 -22.00 -8.67
CA VAL A 11 -1.85 -21.28 -9.69
C VAL A 11 -1.61 -21.90 -11.08
N LEU A 12 -0.39 -22.33 -11.39
CA LEU A 12 -0.08 -23.03 -12.65
C LEU A 12 -0.87 -24.33 -12.83
N LYS A 13 -1.27 -25.02 -11.75
CA LYS A 13 -2.11 -26.22 -11.85
C LYS A 13 -3.51 -25.90 -12.36
N VAL A 14 -4.02 -24.69 -12.11
CA VAL A 14 -5.36 -24.27 -12.54
C VAL A 14 -5.32 -23.41 -13.81
N PHE A 15 -4.21 -22.74 -14.08
CA PHE A 15 -4.03 -21.87 -15.23
C PHE A 15 -2.65 -22.08 -15.87
N ALA A 16 -2.55 -23.07 -16.75
CA ALA A 16 -1.29 -23.51 -17.35
C ALA A 16 -0.70 -22.54 -18.40
N ASP A 17 -1.47 -21.55 -18.87
CA ASP A 17 -1.01 -20.57 -19.85
C ASP A 17 -0.15 -19.45 -19.22
N ALA A 18 -0.08 -19.37 -17.89
CA ALA A 18 0.83 -18.46 -17.19
C ALA A 18 2.29 -18.94 -17.26
N LYS A 19 3.23 -18.01 -17.09
CA LYS A 19 4.65 -18.31 -16.91
C LYS A 19 4.93 -18.64 -15.44
N PRO A 20 5.89 -19.51 -15.13
CA PRO A 20 6.31 -19.74 -13.75
C PRO A 20 6.95 -18.48 -13.17
N ALA A 21 6.43 -18.03 -12.02
CA ALA A 21 7.02 -16.97 -11.23
C ALA A 21 8.31 -17.45 -10.53
N SER A 22 9.25 -16.52 -10.39
CA SER A 22 10.49 -16.64 -9.64
C SER A 22 10.46 -15.73 -8.41
N ASP A 23 11.43 -15.86 -7.51
CA ASP A 23 11.51 -14.98 -6.33
C ASP A 23 11.70 -13.49 -6.70
N ALA A 24 12.26 -13.20 -7.87
CA ALA A 24 12.44 -11.85 -8.37
C ALA A 24 11.09 -11.18 -8.72
N ASP A 25 10.09 -11.97 -9.11
CA ASP A 25 8.79 -11.43 -9.52
C ASP A 25 8.04 -10.79 -8.35
N TRP A 26 8.22 -11.29 -7.13
CA TRP A 26 7.53 -10.77 -5.95
C TRP A 26 8.00 -9.37 -5.53
N VAL A 27 9.22 -8.98 -5.88
CA VAL A 27 9.79 -7.66 -5.57
C VAL A 27 9.81 -6.71 -6.77
N THR A 28 9.40 -7.18 -7.95
CA THR A 28 9.51 -6.40 -9.19
C THR A 28 8.25 -5.58 -9.43
N GLU A 29 8.42 -4.27 -9.53
CA GLU A 29 7.39 -3.38 -10.07
C GLU A 29 7.53 -3.31 -11.61
N TYR A 30 6.57 -3.87 -12.34
CA TYR A 30 6.69 -4.04 -13.80
C TYR A 30 6.38 -2.77 -14.61
N LEU A 31 5.48 -1.92 -14.13
CA LEU A 31 4.96 -0.74 -14.85
C LEU A 31 4.51 -1.05 -16.30
N ASP A 32 3.96 -2.26 -16.50
CA ASP A 32 3.51 -2.78 -17.79
C ASP A 32 2.29 -3.70 -17.56
N SER A 33 1.70 -4.23 -18.62
CA SER A 33 0.65 -5.25 -18.55
C SER A 33 1.20 -6.63 -18.15
N ILE A 34 1.89 -6.70 -17.01
CA ILE A 34 2.46 -7.91 -16.41
C ILE A 34 2.00 -7.98 -14.96
N ILE A 35 1.56 -9.16 -14.51
CA ILE A 35 1.18 -9.41 -13.11
C ILE A 35 1.81 -10.69 -12.58
N ALA A 36 2.20 -10.68 -11.30
CA ALA A 36 2.58 -11.87 -10.56
C ALA A 36 1.39 -12.32 -9.68
N VAL A 37 1.10 -13.62 -9.66
CA VAL A 37 -0.05 -14.21 -8.96
C VAL A 37 0.41 -15.36 -8.08
N LYS A 38 0.04 -15.32 -6.81
CA LYS A 38 0.37 -16.33 -5.81
C LYS A 38 -0.89 -16.83 -5.13
N LEU A 39 -0.98 -18.13 -4.90
CA LEU A 39 -1.98 -18.69 -4.00
C LEU A 39 -1.45 -18.63 -2.56
N VAL A 40 -2.26 -18.11 -1.64
CA VAL A 40 -1.90 -17.94 -0.23
C VAL A 40 -2.94 -18.61 0.68
N ASP A 41 -2.52 -18.97 1.89
CA ASP A 41 -3.41 -19.57 2.88
C ASP A 41 -4.16 -18.49 3.66
N GLY A 42 -5.33 -18.11 3.13
CA GLY A 42 -6.22 -17.12 3.72
C GLY A 42 -5.59 -15.73 3.89
N VAL A 43 -6.20 -14.92 4.77
CA VAL A 43 -5.76 -13.54 5.00
C VAL A 43 -4.38 -13.45 5.66
N VAL A 44 -4.02 -14.42 6.50
CA VAL A 44 -2.71 -14.45 7.17
C VAL A 44 -1.59 -14.64 6.17
N GLY A 45 -1.73 -15.62 5.26
CA GLY A 45 -0.74 -15.84 4.21
C GLY A 45 -0.65 -14.65 3.24
N ALA A 46 -1.74 -13.91 3.03
CA ALA A 46 -1.73 -12.69 2.25
C ALA A 46 -0.93 -11.56 2.95
N ILE A 47 -1.21 -11.33 4.24
CA ILE A 47 -0.51 -10.32 5.06
C ILE A 47 1.00 -10.64 5.11
N ASP A 48 1.37 -11.90 5.40
CA ASP A 48 2.77 -12.32 5.45
C ASP A 48 3.49 -12.10 4.11
N HIS A 49 2.80 -12.33 2.99
CA HIS A 49 3.36 -12.11 1.67
C HIS A 49 3.58 -10.61 1.41
N ILE A 50 2.57 -9.78 1.73
CA ILE A 50 2.64 -8.33 1.56
C ILE A 50 3.76 -7.75 2.44
N GLU A 51 3.82 -8.08 3.73
CA GLU A 51 4.84 -7.54 4.64
C GLU A 51 6.27 -7.94 4.25
N ASN A 52 6.44 -9.06 3.54
CA ASN A 52 7.74 -9.49 3.08
C ASN A 52 8.20 -8.81 1.76
N PHE A 53 7.26 -8.43 0.89
CA PHE A 53 7.58 -8.03 -0.49
C PHE A 53 7.08 -6.63 -0.89
N SER A 54 6.18 -6.02 -0.11
CA SER A 54 5.62 -4.71 -0.42
C SER A 54 6.66 -3.60 -0.34
N SER A 55 6.45 -2.56 -1.17
CA SER A 55 7.12 -1.26 -1.02
C SER A 55 6.46 -0.37 0.04
N HIS A 56 5.43 -0.88 0.71
CA HIS A 56 4.56 -0.20 1.67
C HIS A 56 3.81 1.02 1.07
N HIS A 57 3.51 0.97 -0.22
CA HIS A 57 2.81 2.04 -0.94
C HIS A 57 1.29 1.95 -0.80
N THR A 58 0.67 0.99 -1.48
CA THR A 58 -0.80 0.83 -1.50
C THR A 58 -1.15 -0.63 -1.60
N GLU A 59 -1.99 -1.10 -0.69
CA GLU A 59 -2.45 -2.49 -0.65
C GLU A 59 -3.97 -2.52 -0.56
N ALA A 60 -4.58 -3.53 -1.17
CA ALA A 60 -6.03 -3.66 -1.21
C ALA A 60 -6.46 -5.08 -0.88
N ILE A 61 -7.58 -5.20 -0.17
CA ILE A 61 -8.28 -6.45 0.07
C ILE A 61 -9.66 -6.42 -0.59
N VAL A 62 -10.01 -7.50 -1.27
CA VAL A 62 -11.37 -7.75 -1.78
C VAL A 62 -11.99 -8.89 -0.97
N ALA A 63 -12.92 -8.56 -0.09
CA ALA A 63 -13.55 -9.51 0.83
C ALA A 63 -14.91 -9.03 1.35
N GLU A 64 -15.77 -9.96 1.74
CA GLU A 64 -17.03 -9.69 2.45
C GLU A 64 -16.93 -9.98 3.96
N ASP A 65 -15.95 -10.81 4.36
CA ASP A 65 -15.69 -11.12 5.76
C ASP A 65 -15.05 -9.92 6.47
N ALA A 66 -15.80 -9.33 7.39
CA ALA A 66 -15.36 -8.17 8.16
C ALA A 66 -14.14 -8.47 9.03
N ASP A 67 -14.01 -9.68 9.59
CA ASP A 67 -12.89 -10.03 10.45
C ASP A 67 -11.58 -10.11 9.63
N ALA A 68 -11.66 -10.60 8.39
CA ALA A 68 -10.53 -10.61 7.47
C ALA A 68 -10.11 -9.19 7.06
N VAL A 69 -11.09 -8.31 6.79
CA VAL A 69 -10.82 -6.90 6.41
C VAL A 69 -10.18 -6.13 7.56
N GLU A 70 -10.76 -6.22 8.75
CA GLU A 70 -10.20 -5.56 9.95
C GLU A 70 -8.81 -6.06 10.26
N ARG A 71 -8.55 -7.36 10.11
CA ARG A 71 -7.21 -7.91 10.31
C ARG A 71 -6.22 -7.37 9.29
N PHE A 72 -6.57 -7.35 8.01
CA PHE A 72 -5.74 -6.77 6.95
C PHE A 72 -5.41 -5.31 7.23
N PHE A 73 -6.41 -4.52 7.66
CA PHE A 73 -6.25 -3.08 7.93
C PHE A 73 -5.37 -2.79 9.16
N ASN A 74 -5.34 -3.70 10.14
CA ASN A 74 -4.54 -3.55 11.35
C ASN A 74 -3.12 -4.10 11.22
N GLU A 75 -2.90 -5.12 10.36
CA GLU A 75 -1.62 -5.84 10.29
C GLU A 75 -0.75 -5.44 9.08
N VAL A 76 -1.33 -4.90 7.99
CA VAL A 76 -0.55 -4.43 6.84
C VAL A 76 -0.06 -2.99 7.07
N ASP A 77 1.24 -2.76 7.02
CA ASP A 77 1.86 -1.46 7.28
C ASP A 77 2.19 -0.71 5.98
N SER A 78 1.17 -0.41 5.17
CA SER A 78 1.30 0.40 3.96
C SER A 78 0.77 1.82 4.14
N ALA A 79 1.21 2.74 3.28
CA ALA A 79 0.76 4.13 3.35
C ALA A 79 -0.75 4.28 3.11
N ILE A 80 -1.34 3.41 2.29
CA ILE A 80 -2.75 3.44 1.90
C ILE A 80 -3.29 2.01 1.89
N LEU A 81 -4.41 1.79 2.58
CA LEU A 81 -5.13 0.51 2.61
C LEU A 81 -6.55 0.70 2.07
N LEU A 82 -6.99 -0.23 1.24
CA LEU A 82 -8.27 -0.15 0.54
C LEU A 82 -9.06 -1.45 0.71
N HIS A 83 -10.37 -1.33 0.89
CA HIS A 83 -11.30 -2.46 0.96
C HIS A 83 -12.30 -2.35 -0.19
N ASN A 84 -12.37 -3.40 -1.02
CA ASN A 84 -13.28 -3.48 -2.18
C ASN A 84 -13.16 -2.25 -3.11
N ALA A 85 -11.96 -1.68 -3.23
CA ALA A 85 -11.65 -0.53 -4.07
C ALA A 85 -10.31 -0.73 -4.79
N SER A 86 -10.18 -0.12 -5.97
CA SER A 86 -8.96 -0.19 -6.79
C SER A 86 -7.80 0.56 -6.14
N THR A 87 -6.59 0.01 -6.23
CA THR A 87 -5.36 0.69 -5.78
C THR A 87 -5.08 1.99 -6.54
N GLN A 88 -5.69 2.20 -7.72
CA GLN A 88 -5.58 3.45 -8.48
C GLN A 88 -6.19 4.67 -7.78
N PHE A 89 -7.03 4.47 -6.75
CA PHE A 89 -7.56 5.58 -5.95
C PHE A 89 -6.53 6.17 -4.99
N ALA A 90 -5.34 5.59 -4.87
CA ALA A 90 -4.23 6.13 -4.11
C ALA A 90 -3.63 7.37 -4.79
N ASP A 91 -4.35 8.49 -4.73
CA ASP A 91 -4.02 9.77 -5.36
C ASP A 91 -4.61 10.92 -4.54
N GLY A 92 -3.87 12.01 -4.40
CA GLY A 92 -4.28 13.17 -3.61
C GLY A 92 -5.51 13.90 -4.18
N GLY A 93 -5.72 13.89 -5.49
CA GLY A 93 -6.93 14.40 -6.12
C GLY A 93 -8.15 13.57 -5.74
N GLU A 94 -8.05 12.25 -5.84
CA GLU A 94 -9.09 11.30 -5.43
C GLU A 94 -9.38 11.37 -3.91
N PHE A 95 -8.35 11.67 -3.09
CA PHE A 95 -8.49 11.87 -1.64
C PHE A 95 -9.00 13.27 -1.25
N GLY A 96 -9.32 14.13 -2.23
CA GLY A 96 -9.89 15.45 -1.99
C GLY A 96 -8.88 16.51 -1.55
N MET A 97 -7.58 16.27 -1.74
CA MET A 97 -6.50 17.21 -1.42
C MET A 97 -6.31 18.26 -2.53
N GLY A 98 -6.99 18.09 -3.67
CA GLY A 98 -6.98 18.98 -4.81
C GLY A 98 -5.75 18.82 -5.71
N ALA A 99 -4.56 18.74 -5.11
CA ALA A 99 -3.32 18.42 -5.79
C ALA A 99 -2.33 17.74 -4.83
N GLU A 100 -1.41 16.97 -5.40
CA GLU A 100 -0.28 16.38 -4.69
C GLU A 100 1.06 16.70 -5.36
N ILE A 101 2.15 16.68 -4.58
CA ILE A 101 3.52 16.67 -5.12
C ILE A 101 3.98 15.25 -5.49
N GLY A 102 3.34 14.25 -4.89
CA GLY A 102 3.61 12.83 -5.04
C GLY A 102 3.21 12.06 -3.79
N ILE A 103 3.59 10.78 -3.73
CA ILE A 103 3.20 9.86 -2.67
C ILE A 103 4.44 9.43 -1.87
N ALA A 104 4.34 9.50 -0.54
CA ALA A 104 5.42 9.15 0.37
C ALA A 104 5.12 7.83 1.11
N THR A 105 6.05 6.88 1.07
CA THR A 105 5.95 5.60 1.78
C THR A 105 6.68 5.58 3.12
N GLY A 106 7.47 6.62 3.41
CA GLY A 106 8.19 6.77 4.68
C GLY A 106 7.25 6.93 5.88
N LYS A 107 7.68 6.46 7.06
CA LYS A 107 6.87 6.51 8.29
C LYS A 107 6.95 7.86 9.04
N MET A 108 7.90 8.72 8.68
CA MET A 108 8.12 10.00 9.36
C MET A 108 7.53 11.17 8.56
N HIS A 109 6.78 12.03 9.24
CA HIS A 109 6.08 13.19 8.67
C HIS A 109 4.95 12.81 7.70
N ALA A 110 5.10 13.05 6.41
CA ALA A 110 4.03 12.84 5.45
C ALA A 110 4.09 11.40 4.92
N ARG A 111 2.96 10.69 4.99
CA ARG A 111 2.79 9.32 4.49
C ARG A 111 1.50 9.25 3.68
N GLY A 112 1.54 8.60 2.52
CA GLY A 112 0.49 8.65 1.50
C GLY A 112 0.65 9.89 0.61
N PRO A 113 -0.44 10.37 -0.02
CA PRO A 113 -0.42 11.56 -0.86
C PRO A 113 0.06 12.80 -0.09
N VAL A 114 0.95 13.57 -0.68
CA VAL A 114 1.57 14.75 -0.06
C VAL A 114 0.98 16.01 -0.67
N GLY A 115 0.03 16.64 0.04
CA GLY A 115 -0.58 17.91 -0.35
C GLY A 115 -0.01 19.09 0.41
N VAL A 116 -0.73 20.21 0.37
CA VAL A 116 -0.26 21.49 0.94
C VAL A 116 0.00 21.43 2.44
N GLU A 117 -0.83 20.70 3.20
CA GLU A 117 -0.67 20.57 4.66
C GLU A 117 0.62 19.82 5.01
N GLN A 118 0.93 18.77 4.25
CA GLN A 118 2.14 17.98 4.39
C GLN A 118 3.42 18.74 3.99
N LEU A 119 3.32 19.93 3.40
CA LEU A 119 4.47 20.81 3.14
C LEU A 119 4.65 21.90 4.20
N THR A 120 3.90 21.82 5.30
CA THR A 120 4.02 22.75 6.42
C THR A 120 4.83 22.17 7.58
N SER A 121 5.32 23.06 8.44
CA SER A 121 5.89 22.72 9.74
C SER A 121 5.31 23.66 10.78
N PHE A 122 5.48 23.32 12.06
CA PHE A 122 4.98 24.12 13.17
C PHE A 122 6.12 24.81 13.91
N LYS A 123 5.78 25.92 14.56
CA LYS A 123 6.67 26.57 15.53
C LYS A 123 5.89 26.99 16.76
N TYR A 124 6.53 26.96 17.91
CA TYR A 124 5.95 27.45 19.14
C TYR A 124 6.09 28.97 19.23
N ARG A 125 5.02 29.63 19.67
CA ARG A 125 5.00 31.06 19.93
C ARG A 125 4.55 31.30 21.36
N VAL A 126 5.48 31.69 22.23
CA VAL A 126 5.21 31.99 23.63
C VAL A 126 5.24 33.50 23.84
N ARG A 127 4.22 34.06 24.49
CA ARG A 127 4.17 35.47 24.88
C ARG A 127 4.29 35.55 26.40
N GLY A 128 5.38 36.17 26.86
CA GLY A 128 5.67 36.29 28.28
C GLY A 128 5.47 37.72 28.80
N THR A 129 5.34 37.81 30.12
CA THR A 129 5.25 39.06 30.90
C THR A 129 6.10 39.00 32.18
N GLY A 130 7.03 38.06 32.29
CA GLY A 130 7.92 37.91 33.46
C GLY A 130 8.09 36.48 33.98
N GLN A 131 7.84 35.46 33.15
CA GLN A 131 7.93 34.05 33.55
C GLN A 131 9.40 33.68 33.78
N VAL A 132 9.66 33.04 34.93
CA VAL A 132 10.97 32.48 35.28
C VAL A 132 10.87 30.95 35.31
N ARG A 133 11.97 30.27 34.96
CA ARG A 133 12.13 28.82 35.13
C ARG A 133 13.17 28.58 36.24
N PRO A 134 12.83 27.84 37.31
CA PRO A 134 13.78 27.51 38.38
C PRO A 134 15.01 26.76 37.87
#